data_AF-A1R7Z6-F1
#
_entry.id   AF-A1R7Z6-F1
#
_cell.length_a   1.000
_cell.length_b   1.000
_cell.length_c   1.000
_cell.angle_alpha   90.00
_cell.angle_beta   90.00
_cell.angle_gamma   90.00
#
_symmetry.space_group_name_H-M   'P 1'
#
loop_
_entity.id
_entity.type
_entity.pdbx_description
1 polymer ?
#
loop_
_entity_poly.entity_id
_entity_poly.type
_entity_poly.pdbx_seq_one_letter_code
_entity_poly.pdbx_strand_id
1 'polypeptide(L)'
;MSDCQGLGDCDDTRMQRIYEYLDGALTREDLTEIKQHLDTCEECAEQYDLECLIRTMVKRSCTESAPENLKNSILDRIHSIKAVDA
;
A
#
# COMPACT_ATOMS: atom_id res chain seq x y z
N MET A 1 5.24 -26.12 7.14
CA MET A 1 3.99 -25.48 6.75
C MET A 1 3.77 -24.41 7.78
N SER A 2 4.18 -23.19 7.46
CA SER A 2 4.02 -22.04 8.36
C SER A 2 2.60 -21.54 8.12
N ASP A 3 1.72 -21.73 9.09
CA ASP A 3 0.32 -21.37 8.95
C ASP A 3 0.22 -19.85 8.85
N CYS A 4 0.10 -19.32 7.62
CA CYS A 4 -0.02 -17.89 7.33
C CYS A 4 -1.41 -17.33 7.71
N GLN A 5 -2.07 -17.94 8.70
CA GLN A 5 -3.46 -17.69 9.12
C GLN A 5 -3.73 -16.22 9.46
N GLY A 6 -2.69 -15.45 9.84
CA GLY A 6 -2.78 -14.01 10.10
C GLY A 6 -2.97 -13.14 8.85
N LEU A 7 -2.63 -13.62 7.65
CA LEU A 7 -2.86 -12.91 6.38
C LEU A 7 -3.98 -13.52 5.54
N GLY A 8 -4.42 -14.74 5.84
CA GLY A 8 -5.52 -15.40 5.15
C GLY A 8 -5.28 -16.91 4.98
N ASP A 9 -6.37 -17.67 4.99
CA ASP A 9 -6.33 -19.14 4.91
C ASP A 9 -6.06 -19.68 3.50
N CYS A 10 -6.09 -18.83 2.47
CA CYS A 10 -5.73 -19.18 1.10
C CYS A 10 -4.87 -18.09 0.45
N ASP A 11 -4.19 -18.48 -0.64
CA ASP A 11 -3.26 -17.60 -1.37
C ASP A 11 -3.92 -16.31 -1.86
N ASP A 12 -5.16 -16.39 -2.39
CA ASP A 12 -5.91 -15.22 -2.85
C ASP A 12 -6.16 -14.20 -1.73
N THR A 13 -6.57 -14.67 -0.55
CA THR A 13 -6.86 -13.79 0.59
C THR A 13 -5.59 -13.14 1.11
N ARG A 14 -4.50 -13.91 1.17
CA ARG A 14 -3.18 -13.41 1.55
C ARG A 14 -2.72 -12.30 0.59
N MET A 15 -2.83 -12.54 -0.71
CA MET A 15 -2.43 -11.54 -1.69
C MET A 15 -3.29 -10.28 -1.64
N GLN A 16 -4.61 -10.43 -1.43
CA GLN A 16 -5.49 -9.29 -1.24
C GLN A 16 -5.04 -8.42 -0.06
N ARG A 17 -4.72 -9.02 1.09
CA ARG A 17 -4.24 -8.29 2.27
C ARG A 17 -2.92 -7.54 2.00
N ILE A 18 -2.01 -8.16 1.23
CA ILE A 18 -0.76 -7.50 0.80
C ILE A 18 -1.05 -6.30 -0.10
N TYR A 19 -2.00 -6.40 -1.03
CA TYR A 19 -2.40 -5.27 -1.87
C TYR A 19 -3.04 -4.15 -1.06
N GLU A 20 -3.97 -4.46 -0.16
CA GLU A 20 -4.60 -3.47 0.72
C GLU A 20 -3.57 -2.74 1.59
N TYR A 21 -2.55 -3.47 2.07
CA TYR A 21 -1.42 -2.90 2.81
C TYR A 21 -0.58 -1.95 1.94
N LEU A 22 -0.24 -2.35 0.72
CA LEU A 22 0.52 -1.54 -0.23
C LEU A 22 -0.24 -0.30 -0.72
N ASP A 23 -1.56 -0.39 -0.83
CA ASP A 23 -2.43 0.72 -1.23
C ASP A 23 -2.74 1.67 -0.06
N GLY A 24 -2.38 1.30 1.17
CA GLY A 24 -2.70 2.08 2.37
C GLY A 24 -4.21 2.10 2.67
N ALA A 25 -4.94 1.08 2.22
CA ALA A 25 -6.39 0.97 2.35
C ALA A 25 -6.86 0.35 3.68
N LEU A 26 -5.93 0.17 4.63
CA LEU A 26 -6.14 -0.54 5.88
C LEU A 26 -6.31 0.39 7.08
N THR A 27 -6.96 -0.12 8.11
CA THR A 27 -7.01 0.55 9.42
C THR A 27 -5.63 0.57 10.08
N ARG A 28 -5.44 1.37 11.13
CA ARG A 28 -4.14 1.44 11.83
C ARG A 28 -3.80 0.12 12.52
N GLU A 29 -4.84 -0.54 13.01
CA GLU A 29 -4.80 -1.85 13.64
C GLU A 29 -4.34 -2.90 12.61
N ASP A 30 -5.02 -3.00 11.47
CA ASP A 30 -4.68 -3.94 10.39
C ASP A 30 -3.26 -3.70 9.83
N LEU A 31 -2.85 -2.44 9.66
CA LEU A 31 -1.48 -2.11 9.23
C LEU A 31 -0.43 -2.69 10.17
N THR A 32 -0.70 -2.62 11.48
CA THR A 32 0.23 -3.10 12.50
C THR A 32 0.29 -4.63 12.50
N GLU A 33 -0.86 -5.30 12.37
CA GLU A 33 -0.96 -6.76 12.30
C GLU A 33 -0.23 -7.33 11.08
N ILE A 34 -0.51 -6.77 9.89
CA ILE A 34 0.14 -7.21 8.65
C ILE A 34 1.64 -6.97 8.72
N LYS A 35 2.07 -5.81 9.22
CA LYS A 35 3.50 -5.52 9.36
C LYS A 35 4.20 -6.54 10.26
N GLN A 36 3.64 -6.85 11.42
CA GLN A 36 4.20 -7.87 12.32
C GLN A 36 4.28 -9.24 11.65
N HIS A 37 3.29 -9.58 10.82
CA HIS A 37 3.33 -10.81 10.06
C HIS A 37 4.44 -10.82 9.01
N LEU A 38 4.59 -9.74 8.22
CA LEU A 38 5.66 -9.61 7.22
C LEU A 38 7.05 -9.66 7.88
N ASP A 39 7.20 -9.14 9.10
CA ASP A 39 8.46 -9.20 9.86
C ASP A 39 8.81 -10.62 10.37
N THR A 40 7.83 -11.52 10.45
CA THR A 40 7.99 -12.87 11.03
C THR A 40 7.83 -14.02 10.03
N CYS A 41 7.27 -13.74 8.85
CA CYS A 41 7.01 -14.74 7.81
C CYS A 41 7.78 -14.41 6.53
N GLU A 42 8.86 -15.16 6.28
CA GLU A 42 9.72 -15.01 5.09
C GLU A 42 8.94 -15.19 3.78
N GLU A 43 8.05 -16.18 3.71
CA GLU A 43 7.26 -16.45 2.51
C GLU A 43 6.38 -15.24 2.13
N CYS A 44 5.71 -14.62 3.09
CA CYS A 44 4.87 -13.45 2.85
C CYS A 44 5.70 -12.20 2.56
N ALA A 45 6.88 -12.07 3.18
CA ALA A 45 7.83 -11.00 2.88
C ALA A 45 8.34 -11.08 1.43
N GLU A 46 8.65 -12.28 0.94
CA GLU A 46 9.05 -12.49 -0.46
C GLU A 46 7.94 -12.09 -1.45
N GLN A 47 6.68 -12.43 -1.15
CA GLN A 47 5.54 -12.01 -1.99
C GLN A 47 5.35 -10.49 -1.97
N TYR A 48 5.47 -9.86 -0.80
CA TYR A 48 5.42 -8.40 -0.65
C TYR A 48 6.51 -7.71 -1.48
N ASP A 49 7.75 -8.19 -1.39
CA ASP A 49 8.88 -7.63 -2.13
C ASP A 49 8.70 -7.79 -3.64
N LEU A 50 8.22 -8.95 -4.09
CA LEU A 50 7.89 -9.17 -5.49
C LEU A 50 6.85 -8.17 -5.99
N GLU A 51 5.78 -7.96 -5.26
CA GLU A 51 4.74 -7.00 -5.63
C GLU A 51 5.28 -5.55 -5.65
N CYS A 52 6.15 -5.19 -4.71
CA CYS A 52 6.81 -3.89 -4.72
C CYS A 52 7.65 -3.65 -5.98
N LEU A 53 8.37 -4.69 -6.43
CA LEU A 53 9.14 -4.66 -7.68
C LEU A 53 8.21 -4.50 -8.89
N ILE A 54 7.11 -5.25 -8.95
CA ILE A 54 6.12 -5.16 -10.02
C ILE A 54 5.56 -3.73 -10.10
N ARG A 55 5.08 -3.18 -8.98
CA ARG A 55 4.55 -1.81 -8.90
C ARG A 55 5.57 -0.77 -9.36
N THR A 56 6.84 -0.97 -9.01
CA THR A 56 7.94 -0.09 -9.46
C THR A 56 8.13 -0.16 -10.97
N MET A 57 8.10 -1.35 -11.56
CA MET A 57 8.22 -1.53 -13.02
C MET A 57 7.02 -0.94 -13.77
N VAL A 58 5.80 -1.16 -13.26
CA VAL A 58 4.57 -0.59 -13.84
C VAL A 58 4.64 0.93 -13.80
N LYS A 59 4.99 1.51 -12.64
CA LYS A 59 5.12 2.96 -12.48
C LYS A 59 6.16 3.57 -13.41
N ARG A 60 7.30 2.89 -13.63
CA ARG A 60 8.33 3.33 -14.58
C ARG A 60 7.82 3.34 -16.02
N SER A 61 6.93 2.41 -16.36
CA SER A 61 6.42 2.22 -17.72
C SER A 61 5.19 3.10 -18.02
N CYS A 62 4.52 3.60 -16.99
CA CYS A 62 3.39 4.51 -17.12
C CYS A 62 3.86 5.92 -17.49
N THR A 63 3.42 6.43 -18.65
CA THR A 63 3.72 7.79 -19.13
C THR A 63 2.58 8.78 -18.88
N GLU A 64 1.48 8.33 -18.29
CA GLU A 64 0.31 9.16 -18.04
C GLU A 64 0.55 10.04 -16.81
N SER A 65 0.46 11.36 -17.02
CA SER A 65 0.51 12.34 -15.93
C SER A 65 -0.90 12.82 -15.60
N ALA A 66 -1.18 13.00 -14.32
CA ALA A 66 -2.42 13.62 -13.88
C ALA A 66 -2.59 15.02 -14.51
N PRO A 67 -3.82 15.45 -14.86
CA PRO A 67 -4.06 16.78 -15.39
C PRO A 67 -3.55 17.86 -14.44
N GLU A 68 -2.78 18.83 -14.95
CA GLU A 68 -2.18 19.90 -14.15
C GLU A 68 -3.21 20.69 -13.33
N ASN A 69 -4.43 20.87 -13.86
CA ASN A 69 -5.50 21.55 -13.16
C ASN A 69 -5.93 20.81 -11.87
N LEU A 70 -5.98 19.48 -11.90
CA LEU A 70 -6.32 18.67 -10.72
C LEU A 70 -5.23 18.78 -9.67
N LYS A 71 -3.96 18.71 -10.09
CA LYS A 71 -2.80 18.87 -9.20
C LYS A 71 -2.81 20.23 -8.50
N ASN A 72 -3.03 21.31 -9.24
CA ASN A 72 -3.10 22.67 -8.67
C ASN A 72 -4.27 22.78 -7.67
N SER A 73 -5.46 22.30 -8.03
CA SER A 73 -6.63 22.30 -7.16
C SER A 73 -6.40 21.57 -5.83
N ILE A 74 -5.71 20.42 -5.87
CA ILE A 74 -5.34 19.66 -4.66
C ILE A 74 -4.34 20.45 -3.81
N LEU A 75 -3.29 21.02 -4.41
CA LEU A 75 -2.28 21.79 -3.69
C LEU A 75 -2.87 23.03 -3.01
N ASP A 76 -3.73 23.77 -3.72
CA ASP A 76 -4.42 24.95 -3.18
C ASP A 76 -5.26 24.58 -1.95
N ARG A 77 -5.97 23.45 -2.02
CA ARG A 77 -6.79 22.96 -0.91
C ARG A 77 -5.95 22.51 0.29
N ILE A 78 -4.83 21.85 0.05
CA ILE A 78 -3.88 21.46 1.12
C ILE A 78 -3.32 22.71 1.81
N HIS A 79 -2.92 23.75 1.06
CA HIS A 79 -2.41 25.00 1.62
C HIS A 79 -3.47 25.73 2.44
N SER A 80 -4.72 25.76 1.97
CA SER A 80 -5.83 26.38 2.72
C SER A 80 -6.10 25.70 4.06
N ILE A 81 -6.00 24.37 4.15
CA ILE A 81 -6.19 23.64 5.41
C ILE A 81 -5.04 23.97 6.37
N LYS A 82 -3.79 23.91 5.90
CA LYS A 82 -2.61 24.19 6.72
C LYS A 82 -2.54 25.63 7.25
N ALA A 83 -3.10 26.60 6.52
CA ALA A 83 -3.14 28.01 6.93
C ALA A 83 -4.17 28.30 8.03
N VAL A 84 -5.16 27.42 8.24
CA VAL A 84 -6.18 27.56 9.30
C VAL A 84 -5.70 26.95 10.62
N ASP A 85 -4.75 26.00 10.57
CA ASP A 85 -4.19 25.32 11.73
C ASP A 85 -2.94 26.02 12.32
N ALA A 86 -2.57 27.22 11.83
CA ALA A 86 -1.43 28.03 12.26
C ALA A 86 -1.88 29.38 12.84
#